data_AF-A0A1G2KP77-F1
#
_entry.id   AF-A0A1G2KP77-F1
#
_cell.length_a   1.000
_cell.length_b   1.000
_cell.length_c   1.000
_cell.angle_alpha   90.00
_cell.angle_beta   90.00
_cell.angle_gamma   90.00
#
_symmetry.space_group_name_H-M   'P 1'
#
loop_
_entity.id
_entity.type
_entity.pdbx_description
1 polymer ?
#
loop_
_entity_poly.entity_id
_entity_poly.type
_entity_poly.pdbx_seq_one_letter_code
_entity_poly.pdbx_strand_id
1 'polypeptide(L)' 'MSEHKNRWFYGGLLIAILNPIFAGLIVGMLLVREPDMRREGMIILSFSFVWGIIVLLLAARYGALKF' A
#
# COMPACT_ATOMS: atom_id res chain seq x y z
N MET A 1 19.07 19.97 -14.99
CA MET A 1 19.17 18.51 -14.73
C MET A 1 17.75 17.95 -14.72
N SER A 2 17.37 17.31 -15.82
CA SER A 2 16.05 17.29 -16.43
C SER A 2 14.94 16.61 -15.62
N GLU A 3 13.73 17.19 -15.67
CA GLU A 3 12.49 16.76 -15.00
C GLU A 3 12.13 15.26 -15.12
N HIS A 4 12.70 14.55 -16.11
CA HIS A 4 12.56 13.10 -16.25
C HIS A 4 13.03 12.32 -15.02
N LYS A 5 14.12 12.74 -14.36
CA LYS A 5 14.63 12.04 -13.17
C LYS A 5 13.63 12.11 -12.00
N ASN A 6 12.83 13.18 -11.94
CA ASN A 6 11.89 13.44 -10.87
C ASN A 6 10.65 12.54 -10.95
N ARG A 7 10.07 12.35 -12.16
CA ARG A 7 8.87 11.51 -12.36
C ARG A 7 9.14 10.04 -12.05
N TRP A 8 10.29 9.51 -12.44
CA TRP A 8 10.66 8.12 -12.15
C TRP A 8 10.96 7.90 -10.66
N PHE A 9 11.51 8.89 -9.96
CA PHE A 9 11.69 8.83 -8.51
C PHE A 9 10.34 8.81 -7.78
N TYR A 10 9.42 9.72 -8.12
CA TYR A 10 8.08 9.71 -7.52
C TYR A 10 7.28 8.46 -7.90
N GLY A 11 7.40 7.96 -9.14
CA GLY A 11 6.78 6.71 -9.56
C GLY A 11 7.32 5.49 -8.80
N GLY A 12 8.64 5.38 -8.67
CA GLY A 12 9.27 4.33 -7.86
C GLY A 12 8.89 4.42 -6.39
N LEU A 13 8.80 5.64 -5.84
CA LEU A 13 8.34 5.89 -4.48
C LEU A 13 6.88 5.47 -4.30
N LEU A 14 6.00 5.79 -5.26
CA LEU A 14 4.59 5.40 -5.24
C LEU A 14 4.45 3.87 -5.27
N ILE A 15 5.20 3.18 -6.15
CA ILE A 15 5.21 1.73 -6.25
C ILE A 15 5.70 1.09 -4.94
N ALA A 16 6.79 1.60 -4.37
CA ALA A 16 7.33 1.10 -3.11
C ALA A 16 6.35 1.28 -1.94
N ILE A 17 5.59 2.38 -1.93
CA ILE A 17 4.59 2.68 -0.89
C ILE A 17 3.30 1.87 -1.06
N LEU A 18 2.86 1.61 -2.30
CA LEU A 18 1.66 0.84 -2.61
C LEU A 18 1.88 -0.68 -2.54
N ASN A 19 3.11 -1.17 -2.74
CA ASN A 19 3.42 -2.59 -2.75
C ASN A 19 3.01 -3.33 -1.44
N PRO A 20 3.22 -2.77 -0.23
CA PRO A 20 2.73 -3.37 1.01
C PRO A 20 1.21 -3.57 1.04
N ILE A 21 0.44 -2.72 0.37
CA ILE A 21 -1.03 -2.84 0.29
C ILE A 21 -1.38 -4.06 -0.56
N PHE A 22 -0.84 -4.16 -1.78
CA PHE A 22 -1.16 -5.28 -2.68
C PHE A 22 -0.64 -6.61 -2.15
N ALA A 23 0.61 -6.64 -1.67
CA ALA A 23 1.20 -7.83 -1.08
C ALA A 23 0.43 -8.29 0.16
N GLY A 24 0.09 -7.36 1.06
CA GLY A 24 -0.66 -7.68 2.27
C GLY A 24 -2.11 -8.09 2.00
N LEU A 25 -2.78 -7.51 0.99
CA LEU A 25 -4.10 -7.96 0.55
C LEU A 25 -4.06 -9.39 0.00
N ILE A 26 -3.10 -9.71 -0.87
CA ILE A 26 -2.97 -11.05 -1.46
C ILE A 26 -2.67 -12.09 -0.39
N VAL A 27 -1.63 -11.86 0.43
CA VAL A 27 -1.21 -12.80 1.49
C VAL A 27 -2.29 -12.94 2.55
N GLY A 28 -2.89 -11.83 2.98
CA GLY A 28 -3.99 -11.83 3.95
C GLY A 28 -5.20 -12.62 3.43
N MET A 29 -5.60 -12.45 2.17
CA MET A 29 -6.69 -13.23 1.58
C MET A 29 -6.37 -14.72 1.46
N LEU A 30 -5.13 -15.09 1.15
CA LEU A 30 -4.71 -16.50 1.10
C LEU A 30 -4.80 -17.14 2.49
N LEU A 31 -4.28 -16.48 3.52
CA LEU A 31 -4.29 -16.98 4.89
C LEU A 31 -5.69 -17.03 5.51
N VAL A 32 -6.59 -16.10 5.15
CA VAL A 32 -7.99 -16.14 5.59
C VAL A 32 -8.73 -17.38 5.06
N ARG A 33 -8.30 -17.95 3.94
CA ARG A 33 -8.89 -19.18 3.38
C ARG A 33 -8.42 -20.43 4.11
N GLU A 34 -7.33 -20.36 4.87
CA GLU A 34 -6.88 -21.46 5.71
C GLU A 34 -7.54 -21.37 7.09
N PRO A 35 -8.29 -22.39 7.52
CA PRO A 35 -9.09 -22.34 8.76
C PRO A 35 -8.21 -22.13 10.00
N ASP A 36 -6.99 -22.65 9.99
CA ASP A 36 -6.03 -22.52 11.10
C ASP A 36 -5.33 -21.17 11.13
N MET A 37 -5.20 -20.49 9.98
CA MET A 37 -4.48 -19.22 9.84
C MET A 37 -5.38 -18.00 9.62
N ARG A 38 -6.69 -18.18 9.81
CA ARG A 38 -7.68 -17.15 9.52
C ARG A 38 -7.47 -15.88 10.34
N ARG A 39 -6.96 -16.02 11.58
CA ARG A 39 -6.69 -14.89 12.46
C ARG A 39 -5.47 -14.10 11.99
N GLU A 40 -4.36 -14.76 11.62
CA GLU A 40 -3.19 -14.09 11.04
C GLU A 40 -3.55 -13.37 9.74
N GLY A 41 -4.32 -14.02 8.86
CA GLY A 41 -4.79 -13.42 7.62
C GLY A 41 -5.60 -12.14 7.85
N MET A 42 -6.54 -12.15 8.80
CA MET A 42 -7.31 -10.95 9.16
C MET A 42 -6.44 -9.82 9.75
N ILE A 43 -5.40 -10.17 10.51
CA ILE A 43 -4.44 -9.19 11.04
C ILE A 43 -3.69 -8.53 9.88
N ILE A 44 -3.17 -9.33 8.94
CA ILE A 44 -2.43 -8.83 7.77
C ILE A 44 -3.32 -7.94 6.89
N LEU A 45 -4.58 -8.34 6.67
CA LEU A 45 -5.55 -7.51 5.94
C LEU A 45 -5.80 -6.18 6.66
N SER A 46 -5.98 -6.20 7.97
CA SER A 46 -6.20 -4.99 8.76
C SER A 46 -5.01 -4.03 8.67
N PHE A 47 -3.78 -4.55 8.78
CA PHE A 47 -2.57 -3.75 8.59
C PHE A 47 -2.47 -3.17 7.18
N SER A 48 -2.85 -3.94 6.15
CA SER A 48 -2.85 -3.47 4.76
C SER A 48 -3.84 -2.31 4.55
N PHE A 49 -5.01 -2.39 5.17
CA PHE A 49 -6.02 -1.32 5.13
C PHE A 49 -5.56 -0.07 5.88
N VAL A 50 -5.02 -0.23 7.10
CA VAL A 50 -4.48 0.89 7.90
C VAL A 50 -3.35 1.57 7.13
N TRP A 51 -2.46 0.80 6.51
CA TRP A 51 -1.40 1.35 5.67
C TRP A 51 -1.96 2.10 4.46
N GLY A 52 -2.96 1.55 3.78
CA GLY A 52 -3.64 2.25 2.69
C GLY A 52 -4.23 3.61 3.09
N ILE A 53 -4.85 3.69 4.27
CA ILE A 53 -5.35 4.96 4.82
C ILE A 53 -4.19 5.95 5.07
N ILE A 54 -3.11 5.49 5.68
CA ILE A 54 -1.91 6.33 5.95
C ILE A 54 -1.35 6.88 4.63
N VAL A 55 -1.24 6.03 3.60
CA VAL A 55 -0.75 6.42 2.27
C VAL A 55 -1.67 7.44 1.61
N LEU A 56 -2.99 7.26 1.70
CA LEU A 56 -3.95 8.23 1.18
C LEU A 56 -3.84 9.60 1.87
N LEU A 57 -3.69 9.61 3.19
CA LEU A 57 -3.49 10.85 3.96
C LEU A 57 -2.17 11.54 3.59
N LEU A 58 -1.10 10.77 3.40
CA LEU A 58 0.18 11.26 2.89
C LEU A 58 0.03 11.86 1.49
N ALA A 59 -0.60 11.14 0.56
CA ALA A 59 -0.83 11.61 -0.81
C ALA A 59 -1.65 12.90 -0.84
N ALA A 60 -2.69 13.01 -0.01
CA ALA A 60 -3.49 14.21 0.15
C ALA A 60 -2.67 15.38 0.72
N ARG A 61 -1.89 15.14 1.79
CA ARG A 61 -1.07 16.17 2.44
C ARG A 61 0.03 16.73 1.53
N TYR A 62 0.67 15.89 0.74
CA TYR A 62 1.76 16.29 -0.15
C TYR A 62 1.28 16.74 -1.54
N GLY A 63 -0.03 16.92 -1.73
CA GLY A 63 -0.62 17.49 -2.95
C GLY A 63 -0.55 16.57 -4.17
N ALA A 64 -0.31 15.26 -3.98
CA ALA A 64 -0.40 14.27 -5.06
C ALA A 64 -1.85 14.06 -5.52
N LEU A 65 -2.83 14.37 -4.65
CA LEU A 65 -4.25 14.45 -4.95
C LEU A 65 -4.67 15.93 -5.01
N LYS A 66 -4.34 16.63 -6.11
CA LYS A 66 -5.05 17.87 -6.47
C LYS A 66 -6.15 17.48 -7.46
N PHE A 67 -7.40 17.49 -6.99
CA PHE A 67 -8.59 17.46 -7.84
C PHE A 67 -8.92 18.88 -8.31
#